data_AF-A0ABD3QWF8-F1
#
_entry.id   AF-A0ABD3QWF8-F1
#
_cell.length_a   1.000
_cell.length_b   1.000
_cell.length_c   1.000
_cell.angle_alpha   90.00
_cell.angle_beta   90.00
_cell.angle_gamma   90.00
#
_symmetry.space_group_name_H-M   'P 1'
#
loop_
_entity.id
_entity.type
_entity.pdbx_description
1 polymer ?
#
loop_
_entity_poly.entity_id
_entity_poly.type
_entity_poly.pdbx_seq_one_letter_code
_entity_poly.pdbx_strand_id
1 'polypeptide(L)'
;MKPYLVDWSNVIDYIQPTEFHNMVKVISGPDTVHVAHACNWTSRVMGTHVYDINPMMRLFFYSGGLLSSDTFTITSEGIISQAPSHFRNTCSILLARKYVKHLFRYFYKNEDVNCGCANGVTPLTMPYPFLRSNVTAHFLFAYKSTGADFGSDTYDYMNDDEYFFFRSVTIDKRI
;
A
#
# COMPACT_ATOMS: atom_id res chain seq x y z
N MET A 1 -29.12 -4.41 -5.65
CA MET A 1 -28.53 -4.96 -4.41
C MET A 1 -27.91 -3.78 -3.65
N LYS A 2 -27.93 -3.75 -2.30
CA LYS A 2 -27.33 -2.68 -1.48
C LYS A 2 -26.42 -3.30 -0.41
N PRO A 3 -25.23 -3.78 -0.80
CA PRO A 3 -24.33 -4.44 0.16
C PRO A 3 -23.78 -3.41 1.15
N TYR A 4 -23.69 -3.79 2.42
CA TYR A 4 -23.02 -2.96 3.43
C TYR A 4 -21.48 -2.98 3.24
N LEU A 5 -20.93 -4.15 2.88
CA LEU A 5 -19.50 -4.35 2.66
C LEU A 5 -19.28 -5.10 1.36
N VAL A 6 -18.29 -4.67 0.57
CA VAL A 6 -17.82 -5.41 -0.62
C VAL A 6 -16.30 -5.55 -0.57
N ASP A 7 -15.81 -6.78 -0.70
CA ASP A 7 -14.39 -7.10 -0.80
C ASP A 7 -13.97 -7.29 -2.27
N TRP A 8 -12.92 -6.58 -2.68
CA TRP A 8 -12.32 -6.61 -4.00
C TRP A 8 -10.93 -7.23 -3.97
N SER A 9 -10.87 -8.52 -3.63
CA SER A 9 -9.62 -9.29 -3.53
C SER A 9 -8.86 -9.33 -4.85
N ASN A 10 -7.73 -8.63 -4.92
CA ASN A 10 -6.82 -8.51 -6.08
C ASN A 10 -7.45 -7.97 -7.37
N VAL A 11 -8.75 -7.64 -7.41
CA VAL A 11 -9.44 -7.23 -8.65
C VAL A 11 -8.77 -5.99 -9.26
N ILE A 12 -8.35 -5.06 -8.39
CA ILE A 12 -7.65 -3.81 -8.75
C ILE A 12 -6.28 -4.04 -9.42
N ASP A 13 -5.70 -5.23 -9.29
CA ASP A 13 -4.45 -5.61 -9.97
C ASP A 13 -4.65 -6.04 -11.43
N TYR A 14 -5.89 -6.17 -11.92
CA TYR A 14 -6.18 -6.72 -13.25
C TYR A 14 -6.95 -5.79 -14.18
N ILE A 15 -7.52 -4.72 -13.66
CA ILE A 15 -8.36 -3.78 -14.43
C ILE A 15 -7.84 -2.36 -14.28
N GLN A 16 -8.28 -1.47 -15.18
CA GLN A 16 -7.95 -0.05 -15.08
C GLN A 16 -8.77 0.61 -13.96
N PRO A 17 -8.22 1.61 -13.24
CA PRO A 17 -8.94 2.29 -12.17
C PRO A 17 -10.31 2.83 -12.60
N THR A 18 -10.38 3.47 -13.77
CA THR A 18 -11.64 4.02 -14.29
C THR A 18 -12.71 2.94 -14.50
N GLU A 19 -12.32 1.79 -15.06
CA GLU A 19 -13.24 0.67 -15.27
C GLU A 19 -13.71 0.08 -13.93
N PHE A 20 -12.78 -0.09 -12.98
CA PHE A 20 -13.10 -0.53 -11.63
C PHE A 20 -14.11 0.39 -10.96
N HIS A 21 -13.84 1.70 -10.94
CA HIS A 21 -14.69 2.67 -10.27
C HIS A 21 -16.10 2.72 -10.88
N ASN A 22 -16.21 2.63 -12.20
CA ASN A 22 -17.51 2.52 -12.88
C ASN A 22 -18.30 1.29 -12.44
N MET A 23 -17.65 0.12 -12.33
CA MET A 23 -18.31 -1.10 -11.83
C MET A 23 -18.74 -0.97 -10.37
N VAL A 24 -17.85 -0.44 -9.53
CA VAL A 24 -18.08 -0.35 -8.08
C VAL A 24 -19.25 0.60 -7.79
N LYS A 25 -19.31 1.77 -8.45
CA LYS A 25 -20.39 2.75 -8.26
C LYS A 25 -21.78 2.19 -8.50
N VAL A 26 -21.93 1.28 -9.47
CA VAL A 26 -23.22 0.65 -9.80
C VAL A 26 -23.76 -0.21 -8.66
N ILE A 27 -22.88 -0.79 -7.85
CA ILE A 27 -23.26 -1.66 -6.74
C ILE A 27 -23.21 -0.95 -5.38
N SER A 28 -22.71 0.28 -5.33
CA SER A 28 -22.67 1.09 -4.11
C SER A 28 -24.07 1.61 -3.74
N GLY A 29 -24.44 1.48 -2.48
CA GLY A 29 -25.56 2.16 -1.82
C GLY A 29 -25.06 3.14 -0.76
N PRO A 30 -25.97 3.82 -0.03
CA PRO A 30 -25.63 4.85 0.95
C PRO A 30 -24.60 4.41 2.00
N ASP A 31 -24.75 3.18 2.49
CA ASP A 31 -23.90 2.66 3.57
C ASP A 31 -22.83 1.68 3.07
N THR A 32 -22.57 1.65 1.76
CA THR A 32 -21.62 0.68 1.21
C THR A 32 -20.18 1.12 1.45
N VAL A 33 -19.43 0.26 2.12
CA VAL A 33 -17.99 0.35 2.30
C VAL A 33 -17.30 -0.68 1.41
N HIS A 34 -16.20 -0.28 0.77
CA HIS A 34 -15.39 -1.14 -0.07
C HIS A 34 -14.05 -1.39 0.58
N VAL A 35 -13.67 -2.68 0.64
CA VAL A 35 -12.33 -3.13 1.00
C VAL A 35 -11.70 -3.68 -0.26
N ALA A 36 -10.47 -3.27 -0.56
CA ALA A 36 -9.70 -3.86 -1.65
C ALA A 36 -8.27 -4.12 -1.21
N HIS A 37 -7.58 -5.02 -1.90
CA HIS A 37 -6.14 -5.17 -1.74
C HIS A 37 -5.46 -5.44 -3.07
N ALA A 38 -4.27 -4.86 -3.23
CA ALA A 38 -3.40 -5.04 -4.39
C ALA A 38 -2.10 -5.70 -3.95
N CYS A 39 -1.79 -6.83 -4.56
CA CYS A 39 -0.52 -7.53 -4.36
C CYS A 39 0.50 -7.15 -5.43
N ASN A 40 0.05 -6.75 -6.62
CA ASN A 40 0.89 -6.54 -7.80
C ASN A 40 1.02 -5.07 -8.23
N TRP A 41 0.48 -4.13 -7.46
CA TRP A 41 0.52 -2.70 -7.78
C TRP A 41 1.93 -2.14 -8.00
N THR A 42 2.96 -2.72 -7.39
CA THR A 42 4.36 -2.32 -7.59
C THR A 42 4.88 -2.60 -9.01
N SER A 43 4.14 -3.37 -9.81
CA SER A 43 4.41 -3.52 -11.25
C SER A 43 3.72 -2.44 -12.10
N ARG A 44 2.78 -1.67 -11.50
CA ARG A 44 1.92 -0.71 -12.17
C ARG A 44 2.31 0.75 -11.91
N VAL A 45 3.21 1.00 -10.95
CA VAL A 45 3.63 2.34 -10.53
C VAL A 45 5.14 2.47 -10.72
N MET A 46 5.56 3.36 -11.62
CA MET A 46 6.97 3.64 -11.87
C MET A 46 7.71 4.06 -10.58
N GLY A 47 8.91 3.52 -10.37
CA GLY A 47 9.76 3.85 -9.22
C GLY A 47 9.55 2.93 -8.02
N THR A 48 8.53 2.07 -8.05
CA THR A 48 8.29 1.06 -7.00
C THR A 48 9.07 -0.23 -7.24
N HIS A 49 9.58 -0.45 -8.45
CA HIS A 49 10.43 -1.59 -8.76
C HIS A 49 11.91 -1.19 -8.68
N VAL A 50 12.76 -2.06 -8.10
CA VAL A 50 14.21 -1.79 -7.97
C VAL A 50 14.88 -1.53 -9.33
N TYR A 51 14.34 -2.11 -10.40
CA TYR A 51 14.86 -1.92 -11.76
C TYR A 51 14.48 -0.59 -12.40
N ASP A 52 13.47 0.10 -11.88
CA ASP A 52 13.09 1.46 -12.32
C ASP A 52 14.10 2.51 -11.87
N ILE A 53 14.98 2.13 -10.93
CA ILE A 53 15.93 3.01 -10.28
C ILE A 53 17.31 2.84 -10.89
N ASN A 54 18.03 3.97 -11.00
CA ASN A 54 19.42 4.01 -11.42
C ASN A 54 20.26 2.98 -10.64
N PRO A 55 21.11 2.18 -11.30
CA PRO A 55 21.95 1.17 -10.66
C PRO A 55 22.74 1.66 -9.43
N MET A 56 23.28 2.88 -9.46
CA MET A 56 24.02 3.48 -8.34
C MET A 56 23.14 3.70 -7.12
N MET A 57 21.87 4.05 -7.34
CA MET A 57 20.91 4.28 -6.28
C MET A 57 20.39 2.97 -5.66
N ARG A 58 20.44 1.85 -6.39
CA ARG A 58 19.97 0.54 -5.89
C ARG A 58 20.71 0.08 -4.65
N LEU A 59 22.02 0.37 -4.54
CA LEU A 59 22.82 0.03 -3.36
C LEU A 59 22.32 0.76 -2.11
N PHE A 60 21.96 2.04 -2.21
CA PHE A 60 21.39 2.79 -1.07
C PHE A 60 20.05 2.21 -0.61
N PHE A 61 19.16 1.85 -1.54
CA PHE A 61 17.90 1.20 -1.21
C PHE A 61 18.10 -0.21 -0.62
N TYR A 62 19.08 -0.97 -1.12
CA TYR A 62 19.40 -2.27 -0.56
C TYR A 62 19.89 -2.15 0.89
N SER A 63 20.85 -1.25 1.16
CA SER A 63 21.38 -1.00 2.51
C SER A 63 20.30 -0.50 3.47
N GLY A 64 19.47 0.47 3.05
CA GLY A 64 18.37 0.95 3.87
C GLY A 64 17.32 -0.14 4.13
N GLY A 65 17.08 -1.01 3.16
CA GLY A 65 16.09 -2.07 3.27
C GLY A 65 16.53 -3.13 4.27
N LEU A 66 17.82 -3.51 4.25
CA LEU A 66 18.41 -4.46 5.21
C LEU A 66 18.24 -4.00 6.67
N LEU A 67 18.36 -2.69 6.93
CA LEU A 67 18.14 -2.11 8.26
C LEU A 67 16.67 -2.10 8.69
N SER A 68 15.74 -2.27 7.74
CA SER A 68 14.31 -2.08 7.94
C SER A 68 13.48 -3.37 7.94
N SER A 69 14.11 -4.53 7.72
CA SER A 69 13.39 -5.78 7.45
C SER A 69 13.86 -6.95 8.32
N ASP A 70 13.02 -7.33 9.28
CA ASP A 70 12.82 -8.73 9.63
C ASP A 70 11.66 -9.24 8.77
N THR A 71 11.87 -10.36 8.05
CA THR A 71 10.77 -11.05 7.36
C THR A 71 10.39 -12.29 8.15
N PHE A 72 9.12 -12.66 8.16
CA PHE A 72 8.67 -13.85 8.88
C PHE A 72 8.35 -14.98 7.90
N THR A 73 8.68 -16.21 8.26
CA THR A 73 8.29 -17.41 7.52
C THR A 73 7.65 -18.44 8.44
N ILE A 74 6.80 -19.30 7.87
CA ILE A 74 6.11 -20.38 8.59
C ILE A 74 6.90 -21.67 8.35
N THR A 75 7.38 -22.28 9.43
CA THR A 75 7.97 -23.61 9.44
C THR A 75 7.11 -24.59 10.24
N SER A 76 7.50 -25.86 10.24
CA SER A 76 6.94 -26.87 11.15
C SER A 76 7.10 -26.51 12.63
N GLU A 77 8.07 -25.66 12.99
CA GLU A 77 8.30 -25.21 14.36
C GLU A 77 7.53 -23.92 14.73
N GLY A 78 6.81 -23.31 13.79
CA GLY A 78 6.04 -22.09 14.00
C GLY A 78 6.49 -20.93 13.11
N ILE A 79 6.27 -19.70 13.59
CA ILE A 79 6.64 -18.47 12.87
C ILE A 79 8.05 -18.06 13.32
N ILE A 80 9.00 -18.04 12.38
CA ILE A 80 10.38 -17.63 12.65
C ILE A 80 10.73 -16.36 11.86
N SER A 81 11.58 -15.51 12.44
CA SER A 81 12.21 -14.41 11.69
C SER A 81 13.29 -14.99 10.77
N GLN A 82 13.32 -14.50 9.53
CA GLN A 82 14.34 -14.80 8.54
C GLN A 82 14.82 -13.50 7.89
N ALA A 83 16.10 -13.45 7.54
CA ALA A 83 16.64 -12.39 6.72
C ALA A 83 16.02 -12.44 5.30
N PRO A 84 15.83 -11.29 4.63
CA PRO A 84 15.39 -11.28 3.25
C PRO A 84 16.36 -12.07 2.36
N SER A 85 15.84 -13.02 1.59
CA SER A 85 16.65 -13.91 0.74
C SER A 85 17.14 -13.26 -0.57
N HIS A 86 16.59 -12.12 -0.98
CA HIS A 86 16.90 -11.49 -2.25
C HIS A 86 16.80 -9.97 -2.20
N PHE A 87 17.78 -9.26 -2.77
CA PHE A 87 17.84 -7.79 -2.75
C PHE A 87 16.58 -7.11 -3.28
N ARG A 88 15.90 -7.72 -4.25
CA ARG A 88 14.59 -7.27 -4.75
C ARG A 88 13.57 -7.17 -3.62
N ASN A 89 13.45 -8.18 -2.76
CA ASN A 89 12.47 -8.20 -1.68
C ASN A 89 12.77 -7.09 -0.67
N THR A 90 14.05 -6.88 -0.36
CA THR A 90 14.55 -5.81 0.50
C THR A 90 14.23 -4.42 -0.05
N CYS A 91 14.56 -4.16 -1.32
CA CYS A 91 14.29 -2.88 -1.97
C CYS A 91 12.78 -2.64 -2.15
N SER A 92 12.01 -3.67 -2.51
CA SER A 92 10.57 -3.56 -2.75
C SER A 92 9.82 -2.99 -1.54
N ILE A 93 10.21 -3.35 -0.31
CA ILE A 93 9.57 -2.82 0.90
C ILE A 93 9.75 -1.30 1.01
N LEU A 94 10.99 -0.83 0.86
CA LEU A 94 11.28 0.60 0.96
C LEU A 94 10.62 1.39 -0.16
N LEU A 95 10.69 0.89 -1.38
CA LEU A 95 10.10 1.54 -2.54
C LEU A 95 8.58 1.54 -2.45
N ALA A 96 7.97 0.44 -2.02
CA ALA A 96 6.55 0.38 -1.72
C ALA A 96 6.18 1.43 -0.69
N ARG A 97 6.86 1.49 0.46
CA ARG A 97 6.58 2.50 1.50
C ARG A 97 6.74 3.92 1.00
N LYS A 98 7.77 4.17 0.18
CA LYS A 98 8.04 5.49 -0.39
C LYS A 98 6.96 5.92 -1.38
N TYR A 99 6.48 4.99 -2.21
CA TYR A 99 5.67 5.33 -3.38
C TYR A 99 4.22 4.83 -3.32
N VAL A 100 3.78 4.17 -2.24
CA VAL A 100 2.39 3.67 -2.12
C VAL A 100 1.36 4.79 -2.27
N LYS A 101 1.70 6.02 -1.89
CA LYS A 101 0.82 7.18 -2.06
C LYS A 101 0.59 7.52 -3.54
N HIS A 102 1.53 7.20 -4.45
CA HIS A 102 1.34 7.35 -5.89
C HIS A 102 0.31 6.36 -6.43
N LEU A 103 0.23 5.16 -5.87
CA LEU A 103 -0.84 4.22 -6.19
C LEU A 103 -2.21 4.81 -5.85
N PHE A 104 -2.33 5.48 -4.71
CA PHE A 104 -3.59 6.08 -4.26
C PHE A 104 -4.00 7.23 -5.19
N ARG A 105 -3.06 8.12 -5.52
CA ARG A 105 -3.28 9.19 -6.50
C ARG A 105 -3.65 8.65 -7.88
N TYR A 106 -2.99 7.58 -8.32
CA TYR A 106 -3.30 6.92 -9.60
C TYR A 106 -4.69 6.30 -9.59
N PHE A 107 -5.03 5.58 -8.52
CA PHE A 107 -6.24 4.79 -8.40
C PHE A 107 -7.47 5.68 -8.25
N TYR A 108 -7.43 6.64 -7.32
CA TYR A 108 -8.56 7.53 -7.05
C TYR A 108 -8.59 8.78 -7.95
N LYS A 109 -7.74 8.84 -8.98
CA LYS A 109 -7.69 10.02 -9.86
C LYS A 109 -9.07 10.32 -10.45
N ASN A 110 -9.55 11.55 -10.23
CA ASN A 110 -10.86 12.04 -10.68
C ASN A 110 -12.08 11.39 -9.97
N GLU A 111 -11.85 10.67 -8.88
CA GLU A 111 -12.91 10.01 -8.12
C GLU A 111 -13.20 10.77 -6.83
N ASP A 112 -14.49 11.00 -6.56
CA ASP A 112 -14.95 11.65 -5.34
C ASP A 112 -15.24 10.60 -4.26
N VAL A 113 -14.16 10.22 -3.56
CA VAL A 113 -14.15 9.16 -2.56
C VAL A 113 -13.72 9.70 -1.19
N ASN A 114 -14.26 9.10 -0.15
CA ASN A 114 -13.68 9.08 1.18
C ASN A 114 -12.80 7.83 1.26
N CYS A 115 -11.53 7.99 1.63
CA CYS A 115 -10.57 6.90 1.72
C CYS A 115 -10.22 6.67 3.19
N GLY A 116 -10.31 5.45 3.68
CA GLY A 116 -9.77 5.05 4.99
C GLY A 116 -8.44 4.31 4.85
N CYS A 117 -7.59 4.40 5.87
CA CYS A 117 -6.48 3.48 6.06
C CYS A 117 -6.83 2.46 7.14
N ALA A 118 -6.73 1.16 6.85
CA ALA A 118 -7.08 0.10 7.81
C ALA A 118 -6.25 0.11 9.11
N ASN A 119 -5.15 0.88 9.17
CA ASN A 119 -4.30 1.07 10.35
C ASN A 119 -4.16 2.55 10.77
N GLY A 120 -4.97 3.46 10.20
CA GLY A 120 -4.96 4.90 10.52
C GLY A 120 -3.74 5.71 10.06
N VAL A 121 -2.70 5.10 9.46
CA VAL A 121 -1.44 5.80 9.15
C VAL A 121 -0.92 5.53 7.73
N THR A 122 -1.09 4.32 7.21
CA THR A 122 -0.59 3.97 5.88
C THR A 122 -1.40 2.85 5.22
N PRO A 123 -1.63 2.94 3.90
CA PRO A 123 -2.31 1.88 3.17
C PRO A 123 -1.53 0.56 3.07
N LEU A 124 -0.25 0.55 3.45
CA LEU A 124 0.47 -0.69 3.67
C LEU A 124 0.17 -1.18 5.09
N THR A 125 -0.42 -2.36 5.23
CA THR A 125 -0.49 -3.00 6.54
C THR A 125 0.91 -3.48 6.93
N MET A 126 1.30 -3.28 8.20
CA MET A 126 2.41 -4.07 8.74
C MET A 126 2.02 -5.54 8.61
N PRO A 127 2.96 -6.43 8.24
CA PRO A 127 2.65 -7.84 8.11
C PRO A 127 2.21 -8.36 9.48
N TYR A 128 0.90 -8.56 9.64
CA TYR A 128 0.44 -9.65 10.48
C TYR A 128 1.10 -10.92 9.91
N PRO A 129 1.48 -11.89 10.76
CA PRO A 129 2.24 -13.07 10.32
C PRO A 129 1.51 -13.96 9.28
N PHE A 130 0.31 -13.58 8.88
CA PHE A 130 -0.58 -14.32 7.99
C PHE A 130 -0.88 -13.59 6.66
N LEU A 131 -0.28 -12.42 6.38
CA LEU A 131 -0.55 -11.65 5.15
C LEU A 131 0.37 -12.03 3.98
N ARG A 132 -0.21 -11.97 2.77
CA ARG A 132 0.35 -12.52 1.51
C ARG A 132 1.64 -11.86 1.01
N SER A 133 1.91 -10.60 1.39
CA SER A 133 3.12 -9.86 1.03
C SER A 133 3.24 -8.58 1.86
N ASN A 134 4.46 -8.22 2.27
CA ASN A 134 4.78 -6.98 3.00
C ASN A 134 4.70 -5.71 2.13
N VAL A 135 4.43 -5.86 0.84
CA VAL A 135 4.10 -4.76 -0.07
C VAL A 135 2.64 -4.75 -0.48
N THR A 136 1.78 -5.59 0.08
CA THR A 136 0.34 -5.56 -0.22
C THR A 136 -0.25 -4.21 0.20
N ALA A 137 -0.86 -3.50 -0.74
CA ALA A 137 -1.59 -2.28 -0.44
C ALA A 137 -3.04 -2.63 -0.13
N HIS A 138 -3.53 -2.18 1.01
CA HIS A 138 -4.92 -2.32 1.42
C HIS A 138 -5.64 -0.98 1.27
N PHE A 139 -6.86 -1.05 0.77
CA PHE A 139 -7.70 0.09 0.46
C PHE A 139 -9.00 -0.08 1.23
N LEU A 140 -9.39 0.95 1.95
CA LEU A 140 -10.74 1.12 2.46
C LEU A 140 -11.29 2.38 1.81
N PHE A 141 -12.46 2.33 1.20
CA PHE A 141 -13.06 3.53 0.62
C PHE A 141 -14.58 3.43 0.51
N ALA A 142 -15.20 4.60 0.39
CA ALA A 142 -16.59 4.77 0.02
C ALA A 142 -16.71 6.00 -0.88
N TYR A 143 -17.72 6.07 -1.75
CA TYR A 143 -17.93 7.27 -2.56
C TYR A 143 -18.64 8.34 -1.73
N LYS A 144 -18.26 9.60 -1.86
CA LYS A 144 -18.91 10.68 -1.08
C LYS A 144 -20.41 10.78 -1.36
N SER A 145 -20.82 10.41 -2.57
CA SER A 145 -22.24 10.30 -2.96
C SER A 145 -23.04 9.32 -2.12
N THR A 146 -22.39 8.37 -1.43
CA THR A 146 -23.07 7.43 -0.52
C THR A 146 -23.31 8.05 0.85
N GLY A 147 -22.52 9.06 1.25
CA GLY A 147 -22.59 9.70 2.56
C GLY A 147 -21.81 8.97 3.65
N ALA A 148 -21.13 7.86 3.33
CA ALA A 148 -20.26 7.16 4.25
C ALA A 148 -18.96 7.93 4.47
N ASP A 149 -18.60 8.16 5.73
CA ASP A 149 -17.40 8.88 6.18
C ASP A 149 -16.60 8.00 7.16
N PHE A 150 -15.28 8.07 7.07
CA PHE A 150 -14.36 7.35 7.96
C PHE A 150 -13.86 8.25 9.11
N GLY A 151 -14.36 9.48 9.22
CA GLY A 151 -14.03 10.39 10.31
C GLY A 151 -12.55 10.78 10.30
N SER A 152 -11.89 10.70 11.47
CA SER A 152 -10.47 11.05 11.62
C SER A 152 -9.52 10.11 10.89
N ASP A 153 -9.97 8.90 10.51
CA ASP A 153 -9.16 7.91 9.79
C ASP A 153 -9.23 8.09 8.27
N THR A 154 -9.82 9.20 7.82
CA THR A 154 -9.90 9.55 6.40
C THR A 154 -8.56 10.07 5.90
N TYR A 155 -8.00 9.36 4.91
CA TYR A 155 -6.81 9.77 4.18
C TYR A 155 -7.19 10.67 3.00
N ASP A 156 -6.74 11.92 3.06
CA ASP A 156 -6.89 12.87 1.95
C ASP A 156 -5.71 12.75 0.97
N TYR A 157 -5.90 11.99 -0.10
CA TYR A 157 -4.87 11.77 -1.11
C TYR A 157 -4.54 13.01 -1.96
N MET A 158 -5.40 14.05 -1.92
CA MET A 158 -5.22 15.28 -2.70
C MET A 158 -4.28 16.27 -2.00
N ASN A 159 -4.32 16.31 -0.66
CA ASN A 159 -3.58 17.28 0.16
C ASN A 159 -2.32 16.68 0.83
N ASP A 160 -2.01 15.43 0.56
CA ASP A 160 -0.86 14.77 1.15
C ASP A 160 0.47 15.27 0.54
N ASP A 161 1.20 16.08 1.31
CA ASP A 161 2.55 16.55 0.99
C ASP A 161 3.58 15.39 1.12
N GLU A 162 4.53 15.30 0.17
CA GLU A 162 5.53 14.22 0.07
C GLU A 162 6.55 14.15 1.24
N TYR A 163 6.40 14.98 2.28
CA TYR A 163 7.41 15.23 3.30
C TYR A 163 7.16 14.48 4.61
N PHE A 164 7.46 13.18 4.71
CA PHE A 164 7.51 12.56 6.06
C PHE A 164 8.56 11.50 6.36
N PHE A 165 9.30 10.92 5.40
CA PHE A 165 10.03 9.67 5.72
C PHE A 165 11.55 9.74 6.01
N PHE A 166 12.21 10.92 6.00
CA PHE A 166 13.67 10.98 6.21
C PHE A 166 14.16 11.72 7.47
N ARG A 167 13.30 12.10 8.41
CA ARG A 167 13.75 12.82 9.62
C ARG A 167 14.33 11.96 10.76
N SER A 168 14.47 10.63 10.60
CA SER A 168 14.95 9.79 11.72
C SER A 168 15.89 8.65 11.34
N VAL A 169 16.81 8.85 10.39
CA VAL A 169 18.02 8.02 10.30
C VAL A 169 19.25 8.91 10.35
N THR A 170 19.49 9.49 11.53
CA THR A 170 20.82 10.01 11.87
C THR A 170 21.68 8.78 12.17
N ILE A 171 22.50 8.36 11.20
CA ILE A 171 23.57 7.40 11.47
C ILE A 171 24.58 8.15 12.35
N ASP A 172 24.62 7.81 13.65
CA ASP A 172 25.64 8.31 14.56
C ASP A 172 27.00 7.80 14.06
N LYS A 173 27.77 8.69 13.43
CA LYS A 173 29.13 8.40 12.97
C LYS A 173 30.11 8.53 14.14
N ARG A 174 30.01 7.62 15.10
CA ARG A 174 31.08 7.38 16.08
C ARG A 174 31.67 5.99 15.85
N ILE A 175 32.69 5.97 15.00
CA ILE A 175 33.83 5.06 15.09
C ILE A 175 35.04 5.96 15.34
#